data_AF-A0A7R9TQX0-F1
#
_entry.id   AF-A0A7R9TQX0-F1
#
_cell.length_a   1.000
_cell.length_b   1.000
_cell.length_c   1.000
_cell.angle_alpha   90.00
_cell.angle_beta   90.00
_cell.angle_gamma   90.00
#
_symmetry.space_group_name_H-M   'P 1'
#
loop_
_entity.id
_entity.type
_entity.pdbx_description
1 polymer ?
#
loop_
_entity_poly.entity_id
_entity_poly.type
_entity_poly.pdbx_seq_one_letter_code
_entity_poly.pdbx_strand_id
1 'polypeptide(L)'
;DVFTSPDFNAVDFINRLFPDETHLGGVDPLIAKLRLRVRRVDDEILSAVRSQSTGGARAKADLENAQCAIAELNARIAEIKAKATQSEVMVQETCQDIKKLDYAKRHLTGTITALRRLSMLVGALEQLEQMAMRRQYRDSANLLEAVNQLATHFEGYNDIPKVASLQKKHADVRGSLRSHVIEDFHTTWQPTVIERDPGAAPRLADACLVVDALEPHVREELIGNITNKEMLNYATTFDGSYGDHDAKLESTERRYAWIKRNLKQKEEMWGVFPERWKVPQLLCMSLCKLTRTNLALLLDDDAGATEVPALLQALHRTIEFERDLDEYFGVGKDGGGGGGGGGANDGGNAGDESIHDDDDDDAYDGED
;
A
#
# COMPACT_ATOMS: atom_id res chain seq x y z
N ASP A 1 -97.60 27.36 -15.54
CA ASP A 1 -98.68 27.72 -14.60
C ASP A 1 -99.33 28.98 -15.15
N VAL A 2 -100.67 29.06 -15.28
CA VAL A 2 -101.33 30.22 -15.93
C VAL A 2 -101.03 31.53 -15.16
N PHE A 3 -100.74 31.39 -13.86
CA PHE A 3 -100.43 32.49 -12.94
C PHE A 3 -98.97 32.95 -12.95
N THR A 4 -98.05 32.29 -13.68
CA THR A 4 -96.62 32.68 -13.75
C THR A 4 -96.27 33.42 -15.04
N SER A 5 -97.26 33.73 -15.89
CA SER A 5 -97.04 34.48 -17.13
C SER A 5 -97.06 35.99 -16.85
N PRO A 6 -96.12 36.78 -17.39
CA PRO A 6 -96.09 38.23 -17.23
C PRO A 6 -97.30 38.94 -17.88
N ASP A 7 -98.02 38.26 -18.78
CA ASP A 7 -99.21 38.75 -19.47
C ASP A 7 -100.52 38.27 -18.84
N PHE A 8 -100.51 37.85 -17.57
CA PHE A 8 -101.69 37.35 -16.89
C PHE A 8 -102.74 38.46 -16.71
N ASN A 9 -103.82 38.40 -17.49
CA ASN A 9 -104.97 39.27 -17.33
C ASN A 9 -105.99 38.62 -16.38
N ALA A 10 -106.05 39.14 -15.15
CA ALA A 10 -106.98 38.67 -14.12
C ALA A 10 -108.46 38.78 -14.55
N VAL A 11 -108.81 39.79 -15.36
CA VAL A 11 -110.19 40.05 -15.79
C VAL A 11 -110.61 39.00 -16.83
N ASP A 12 -109.78 38.70 -17.82
CA ASP A 12 -110.05 37.65 -18.82
C ASP A 12 -110.12 36.26 -18.18
N PHE A 13 -109.30 36.01 -17.16
CA PHE A 13 -109.31 34.75 -16.43
C PHE A 13 -110.59 34.55 -15.62
N ILE A 14 -111.06 35.59 -14.93
CA ILE A 14 -112.32 35.57 -14.17
C ILE A 14 -113.51 35.40 -15.11
N ASN A 15 -113.54 36.16 -16.22
CA ASN A 15 -114.61 36.09 -17.22
C ASN A 15 -114.68 34.73 -17.94
N ARG A 16 -113.56 34.03 -18.08
CA ARG A 16 -113.54 32.64 -18.61
C ARG A 16 -114.01 31.60 -17.60
N LEU A 17 -113.79 31.81 -16.30
CA LEU A 17 -114.21 30.87 -15.26
C LEU A 17 -115.68 31.07 -14.83
N PHE A 18 -116.21 32.29 -14.94
CA PHE A 18 -117.59 32.63 -14.57
C PHE A 18 -118.28 33.44 -15.68
N PRO A 19 -118.72 32.79 -16.79
CA PRO A 19 -119.32 33.50 -17.92
C PRO A 19 -120.77 33.96 -17.68
N ASP A 20 -121.55 33.22 -16.86
CA ASP A 20 -122.99 33.44 -16.63
C ASP A 20 -123.37 33.38 -15.13
N GLU A 21 -124.49 34.04 -14.75
CA GLU A 21 -124.95 34.24 -13.36
C GLU A 21 -125.12 32.94 -12.52
N THR A 22 -125.38 31.81 -13.17
CA THR A 22 -125.53 30.49 -12.52
C THR A 22 -124.22 29.91 -12.00
N HIS A 23 -123.07 30.38 -12.49
CA HIS A 23 -121.73 29.89 -12.10
C HIS A 23 -121.13 30.66 -10.92
N LEU A 24 -121.74 31.77 -10.49
CA LEU A 24 -121.30 32.57 -9.33
C LEU A 24 -121.32 31.78 -8.00
N GLY A 25 -122.10 30.71 -7.89
CA GLY A 25 -122.08 29.82 -6.72
C GLY A 25 -120.75 29.09 -6.52
N GLY A 26 -119.89 29.01 -7.54
CA GLY A 26 -118.56 28.39 -7.49
C GLY A 26 -117.42 29.34 -7.08
N VAL A 27 -117.73 30.62 -6.86
CA VAL A 27 -116.76 31.66 -6.50
C VAL A 27 -116.15 31.39 -5.14
N ASP A 28 -116.96 31.09 -4.12
CA ASP A 28 -116.45 30.82 -2.76
C ASP A 28 -115.52 29.58 -2.69
N PRO A 29 -115.85 28.43 -3.31
CA PRO A 29 -114.91 27.30 -3.42
C PRO A 29 -113.62 27.62 -4.15
N LEU A 30 -113.68 28.42 -5.24
CA LEU A 30 -112.49 28.82 -5.99
C LEU A 30 -111.61 29.78 -5.16
N ILE A 31 -112.22 30.75 -4.49
CA ILE A 31 -111.53 31.65 -3.56
C ILE A 31 -110.88 30.84 -2.44
N ALA A 32 -111.56 29.84 -1.89
CA ALA A 32 -111.00 28.95 -0.88
C ALA A 32 -109.79 28.17 -1.42
N LYS A 33 -109.87 27.64 -2.64
CA LYS A 33 -108.78 26.91 -3.31
C LYS A 33 -107.58 27.82 -3.62
N LEU A 34 -107.83 29.04 -4.10
CA LEU A 34 -106.79 30.04 -4.34
C LEU A 34 -106.15 30.51 -3.03
N ARG A 35 -106.93 30.76 -1.97
CA ARG A 35 -106.42 31.08 -0.63
C ARG A 35 -105.57 29.94 -0.06
N LEU A 36 -105.97 28.69 -0.26
CA LEU A 36 -105.19 27.52 0.15
C LEU A 36 -103.88 27.42 -0.65
N ARG A 37 -103.93 27.70 -1.96
CA ARG A 37 -102.76 27.70 -2.84
C ARG A 37 -101.77 28.82 -2.49
N VAL A 38 -102.27 30.02 -2.21
CA VAL A 38 -101.48 31.15 -1.71
C VAL A 38 -100.80 30.77 -0.40
N ARG A 39 -101.55 30.25 0.59
CA ARG A 39 -100.97 29.78 1.86
C ARG A 39 -99.89 28.71 1.65
N ARG A 40 -100.13 27.76 0.74
CA ARG A 40 -99.14 26.71 0.44
C ARG A 40 -97.87 27.27 -0.20
N VAL A 41 -98.01 28.21 -1.12
CA VAL A 41 -96.86 28.88 -1.76
C VAL A 41 -96.13 29.76 -0.75
N ASP A 42 -96.84 30.46 0.13
CA ASP A 42 -96.24 31.23 1.22
C ASP A 42 -95.47 30.32 2.19
N ASP A 43 -96.02 29.16 2.56
CA ASP A 43 -95.33 28.17 3.40
C ASP A 43 -94.10 27.58 2.70
N GLU A 44 -94.19 27.27 1.40
CA GLU A 44 -93.07 26.80 0.57
C GLU A 44 -91.97 27.88 0.45
N ILE A 45 -92.34 29.13 0.22
CA ILE A 45 -91.41 30.28 0.17
C ILE A 45 -90.76 30.49 1.54
N LEU A 46 -91.52 30.49 2.63
CA LEU A 46 -90.98 30.65 3.98
C LEU A 46 -90.02 29.52 4.34
N SER A 47 -90.35 28.28 3.96
CA SER A 47 -89.45 27.13 4.14
C SER A 47 -88.18 27.28 3.32
N ALA A 48 -88.28 27.64 2.04
CA ALA A 48 -87.14 27.83 1.14
C ALA A 48 -86.24 28.97 1.63
N VAL A 49 -86.80 30.13 1.98
CA VAL A 49 -86.06 31.29 2.51
C VAL A 49 -85.37 30.95 3.83
N ARG A 50 -86.02 30.22 4.73
CA ARG A 50 -85.38 29.74 5.97
C ARG A 50 -84.25 28.75 5.67
N SER A 51 -84.44 27.81 4.76
CA SER A 51 -83.41 26.84 4.36
C SER A 51 -82.21 27.50 3.69
N GLN A 52 -82.43 28.52 2.86
CA GLN A 52 -81.37 29.29 2.21
C GLN A 52 -80.65 30.21 3.20
N SER A 53 -81.38 30.84 4.13
CA SER A 53 -80.78 31.66 5.19
C SER A 53 -79.93 30.83 6.14
N THR A 54 -80.40 29.64 6.52
CA THR A 54 -79.67 28.72 7.40
C THR A 54 -78.52 28.02 6.68
N GLY A 55 -78.72 27.61 5.44
CA GLY A 55 -77.69 27.00 4.59
C GLY A 55 -76.57 27.98 4.23
N GLY A 56 -76.91 29.24 3.90
CA GLY A 56 -75.94 30.29 3.63
C GLY A 56 -75.13 30.69 4.87
N ALA A 57 -75.77 30.76 6.04
CA ALA A 57 -75.07 31.00 7.30
C ALA A 57 -74.12 29.84 7.66
N ARG A 58 -74.54 28.58 7.46
CA ARG A 58 -73.69 27.39 7.65
C ARG A 58 -72.52 27.35 6.69
N ALA A 59 -72.77 27.54 5.39
CA ALA A 59 -71.71 27.54 4.37
C ALA A 59 -70.66 28.63 4.64
N LYS A 60 -71.11 29.81 5.11
CA LYS A 60 -70.19 30.88 5.53
C LYS A 60 -69.36 30.49 6.75
N ALA A 61 -69.99 29.89 7.77
CA ALA A 61 -69.29 29.41 8.96
C ALA A 61 -68.29 28.29 8.64
N ASP A 62 -68.64 27.36 7.74
CA ASP A 62 -67.75 26.28 7.30
C ASP A 62 -66.57 26.84 6.50
N LEU A 63 -66.79 27.87 5.67
CA LEU A 63 -65.72 28.55 4.94
C LEU A 63 -64.77 29.31 5.88
N GLU A 64 -65.31 30.01 6.88
CA GLU A 64 -64.52 30.68 7.92
C GLU A 64 -63.69 29.68 8.72
N ASN A 65 -64.28 28.54 9.11
CA ASN A 65 -63.58 27.45 9.79
C ASN A 65 -62.47 26.84 8.92
N ALA A 66 -62.73 26.61 7.63
CA ALA A 66 -61.72 26.10 6.70
C ALA A 66 -60.58 27.11 6.50
N GLN A 67 -60.88 28.41 6.41
CA GLN A 67 -59.86 29.47 6.33
C GLN A 67 -59.01 29.51 7.60
N CYS A 68 -59.62 29.40 8.78
CA CYS A 68 -58.89 29.31 10.05
C CYS A 68 -57.98 28.07 10.09
N ALA A 69 -58.48 26.90 9.68
CA ALA A 69 -57.69 25.67 9.64
C ALA A 69 -56.51 25.74 8.65
N ILE A 70 -56.71 26.38 7.48
CA ILE A 70 -55.65 26.61 6.49
C ILE A 70 -54.60 27.58 7.05
N ALA A 71 -55.03 28.65 7.72
CA ALA A 71 -54.12 29.60 8.36
C ALA A 71 -53.29 28.91 9.46
N GLU A 72 -53.91 28.06 10.28
CA GLU A 72 -53.23 27.26 11.29
C GLU A 72 -52.25 26.27 10.66
N LEU A 73 -52.63 25.58 9.58
CA LEU A 73 -51.76 24.66 8.87
C LEU A 73 -50.53 25.38 8.29
N ASN A 74 -50.72 26.53 7.67
CA ASN A 74 -49.62 27.34 7.15
C ASN A 74 -48.67 27.80 8.27
N ALA A 75 -49.22 28.18 9.42
CA ALA A 75 -48.41 28.52 10.60
C ALA A 75 -47.60 27.31 11.09
N ARG A 76 -48.21 26.12 11.17
CA ARG A 76 -47.52 24.88 11.55
C ARG A 76 -46.44 24.49 10.54
N ILE A 77 -46.70 24.60 9.23
CA ILE A 77 -45.71 24.34 8.18
C ILE A 77 -44.53 25.31 8.31
N ALA A 78 -44.80 26.60 8.54
CA ALA A 78 -43.75 27.59 8.75
C ALA A 78 -42.90 27.28 9.99
N GLU A 79 -43.54 26.86 11.10
CA GLU A 79 -42.83 26.46 12.32
C GLU A 79 -41.98 25.20 12.09
N ILE A 80 -42.51 24.17 11.41
CA ILE A 80 -41.77 22.96 11.05
C ILE A 80 -40.58 23.31 10.17
N LYS A 81 -40.78 24.18 9.16
CA LYS A 81 -39.69 24.63 8.29
C LYS A 81 -38.60 25.36 9.07
N ALA A 82 -38.99 26.25 9.99
CA ALA A 82 -38.03 26.96 10.83
C ALA A 82 -37.25 26.01 11.74
N LYS A 83 -37.92 25.03 12.37
CA LYS A 83 -37.26 23.99 13.17
C LYS A 83 -36.35 23.11 12.32
N ALA A 84 -36.77 22.72 11.12
CA ALA A 84 -35.95 21.93 10.20
C ALA A 84 -34.68 22.68 9.80
N THR A 85 -34.77 23.97 9.46
CA THR A 85 -33.58 24.79 9.16
C THR A 85 -32.67 24.95 10.38
N GLN A 86 -33.25 25.08 11.58
CA GLN A 86 -32.45 25.13 12.81
C GLN A 86 -31.74 23.80 13.09
N SER A 87 -32.43 22.67 12.87
CA SER A 87 -31.84 21.33 12.99
C SER A 87 -30.74 21.09 11.96
N GLU A 88 -30.91 21.56 10.71
CA GLU A 88 -29.89 21.46 9.67
C GLU A 88 -28.60 22.19 10.08
N VAL A 89 -28.72 23.45 10.52
CA VAL A 89 -27.56 24.24 11.00
C VAL A 89 -26.88 23.55 12.18
N MET A 90 -27.66 23.06 13.15
CA MET A 90 -27.13 22.34 14.31
C MET A 90 -26.37 21.07 13.93
N VAL A 91 -26.90 20.30 12.98
CA VAL A 91 -26.23 19.09 12.46
C VAL A 91 -24.96 19.47 11.71
N GLN A 92 -24.99 20.52 10.89
CA GLN A 92 -23.82 20.99 10.16
C GLN A 92 -22.68 21.43 11.10
N GLU A 93 -23.00 22.15 12.17
CA GLU A 93 -22.05 22.52 13.22
C GLU A 93 -21.48 21.27 13.91
N THR A 94 -22.34 20.32 14.25
CA THR A 94 -21.92 19.05 14.88
C THR A 94 -20.97 18.26 13.98
N CYS A 95 -21.28 18.13 12.69
CA CYS A 95 -20.42 17.45 11.72
C CYS A 95 -19.08 18.19 11.52
N GLN A 96 -19.07 19.52 11.56
CA GLN A 96 -17.84 20.30 11.50
C GLN A 96 -16.93 20.00 12.71
N ASP A 97 -17.49 19.90 13.91
CA ASP A 97 -16.74 19.60 15.12
C ASP A 97 -16.25 18.15 15.15
N ILE A 98 -17.06 17.19 14.68
CA ILE A 98 -16.62 15.80 14.47
C ILE A 98 -15.40 15.75 13.55
N LYS A 99 -15.41 16.50 12.45
CA LYS A 99 -14.29 16.57 11.52
C LYS A 99 -13.03 17.16 12.16
N LYS A 100 -13.16 18.22 12.97
CA LYS A 100 -12.02 18.77 13.74
C LYS A 100 -11.46 17.75 14.72
N LEU A 101 -12.34 17.00 15.39
CA LEU A 101 -11.94 15.94 16.32
C LEU A 101 -11.20 14.82 15.59
N ASP A 102 -11.66 14.43 14.40
CA ASP A 102 -10.99 13.42 13.58
C ASP A 102 -9.59 13.87 13.15
N TYR A 103 -9.43 15.11 12.68
CA TYR A 103 -8.12 15.68 12.40
C TYR A 103 -7.22 15.67 13.64
N ALA A 104 -7.74 16.06 14.81
CA ALA A 104 -6.99 16.01 16.05
C ALA A 104 -6.57 14.58 16.41
N LYS A 105 -7.47 13.61 16.31
CA LYS A 105 -7.20 12.18 16.55
C LYS A 105 -6.10 11.68 15.60
N ARG A 106 -6.22 11.93 14.30
CA ARG A 106 -5.23 11.53 13.28
C ARG A 106 -3.86 12.15 13.56
N HIS A 107 -3.80 13.45 13.85
CA HIS A 107 -2.55 14.13 14.15
C HIS A 107 -1.91 13.64 15.45
N LEU A 108 -2.71 13.41 16.50
CA LEU A 108 -2.23 12.86 17.77
C LEU A 108 -1.72 11.43 17.60
N THR A 109 -2.46 10.56 16.93
CA THR A 109 -2.03 9.17 16.65
C THR A 109 -0.77 9.14 15.78
N GLY A 110 -0.68 10.01 14.77
CA GLY A 110 0.53 10.17 13.96
C GLY A 110 1.73 10.60 14.81
N THR A 111 1.54 11.59 15.68
CA THR A 111 2.58 12.10 16.59
C THR A 111 3.05 11.03 17.59
N ILE A 112 2.12 10.29 18.19
CA ILE A 112 2.42 9.20 19.13
C ILE A 112 3.22 8.10 18.42
N THR A 113 2.80 7.70 17.22
CA THR A 113 3.50 6.69 16.43
C THR A 113 4.92 7.14 16.06
N ALA A 114 5.08 8.39 15.62
CA ALA A 114 6.38 8.96 15.29
C ALA A 114 7.31 9.01 16.53
N LEU A 115 6.81 9.47 17.67
CA LEU A 115 7.58 9.50 18.93
C LEU A 115 7.96 8.09 19.40
N ARG A 116 7.07 7.12 19.27
CA ARG A 116 7.36 5.72 19.62
C ARG A 116 8.45 5.13 18.73
N ARG A 117 8.37 5.36 17.41
CA ARG A 117 9.40 4.93 16.45
C ARG A 117 10.74 5.61 16.72
N LEU A 118 10.72 6.89 17.11
CA LEU A 118 11.93 7.63 17.47
C LEU A 118 12.59 7.05 18.73
N SER A 119 11.79 6.78 19.77
CA SER A 119 12.27 6.12 20.99
C SER A 119 12.88 4.75 20.70
N MET A 120 12.20 3.96 19.83
CA MET A 120 12.69 2.67 19.38
C MET A 120 14.00 2.78 18.58
N LEU A 121 14.13 3.77 17.69
CA LEU A 121 15.36 4.03 16.94
C LEU A 121 16.53 4.40 17.86
N VAL A 122 16.30 5.25 18.87
CA VAL A 122 17.32 5.62 19.85
C VAL A 122 17.80 4.38 20.60
N GLY A 123 16.88 3.58 21.15
CA GLY A 123 17.22 2.37 21.89
C GLY A 123 17.92 1.32 21.01
N ALA A 124 17.48 1.14 19.78
CA ALA A 124 18.08 0.22 18.82
C ALA A 124 19.49 0.67 18.40
N LEU A 125 19.72 1.97 18.20
CA LEU A 125 21.06 2.50 17.90
C LEU A 125 22.03 2.31 19.07
N GLU A 126 21.59 2.57 20.31
CA GLU A 126 22.42 2.36 21.50
C GLU A 126 22.77 0.88 21.70
N GLN A 127 21.83 -0.03 21.43
CA GLN A 127 22.07 -1.47 21.45
C GLN A 127 23.04 -1.88 20.33
N LEU A 128 22.84 -1.38 19.11
CA LEU A 128 23.70 -1.68 17.96
C LEU A 128 25.13 -1.22 18.20
N GLU A 129 25.31 -0.05 18.81
CA GLU A 129 26.62 0.48 19.18
C GLU A 129 27.33 -0.45 20.19
N GLN A 130 26.61 -0.96 21.20
CA GLN A 130 27.16 -1.92 22.16
C GLN A 130 27.51 -3.27 21.52
N MET A 131 26.68 -3.77 20.61
CA MET A 131 26.92 -5.04 19.91
C MET A 131 28.10 -4.92 18.93
N ALA A 132 28.21 -3.78 18.25
CA ALA A 132 29.34 -3.45 17.38
C ALA A 132 30.65 -3.41 18.16
N MET A 133 30.67 -2.83 19.37
CA MET A 133 31.85 -2.83 20.24
C MET A 133 32.25 -4.25 20.70
N ARG A 134 31.27 -5.13 20.93
CA ARG A 134 31.49 -6.52 21.35
C ARG A 134 31.78 -7.47 20.19
N ARG A 135 31.79 -6.99 18.95
CA ARG A 135 31.94 -7.78 17.71
C ARG A 135 30.92 -8.93 17.61
N GLN A 136 29.69 -8.71 18.08
CA GLN A 136 28.58 -9.66 17.95
C GLN A 136 27.91 -9.49 16.59
N TYR A 137 28.53 -9.99 15.52
CA TYR A 137 28.13 -9.68 14.14
C TYR A 137 26.73 -10.18 13.77
N ARG A 138 26.34 -11.38 14.20
CA ARG A 138 25.03 -11.95 13.88
C ARG A 138 23.88 -11.08 14.34
N ASP A 139 23.89 -10.72 15.62
CA ASP A 139 22.84 -9.89 16.19
C ASP A 139 22.93 -8.45 15.68
N SER A 140 24.15 -7.95 15.45
CA SER A 140 24.37 -6.63 14.84
C SER A 140 23.76 -6.55 13.44
N ALA A 141 23.80 -7.62 12.64
CA ALA A 141 23.20 -7.66 11.31
C ALA A 141 21.67 -7.51 11.38
N ASN A 142 21.03 -8.30 12.23
CA ASN A 142 19.57 -8.26 12.43
C ASN A 142 19.11 -6.89 12.94
N LEU A 143 19.83 -6.35 13.93
CA LEU A 143 19.50 -5.04 14.51
C LEU A 143 19.78 -3.90 13.52
N LEU A 144 20.84 -4.00 12.72
CA LEU A 144 21.15 -3.03 11.68
C LEU A 144 20.05 -2.98 10.61
N GLU A 145 19.47 -4.12 10.22
CA GLU A 145 18.36 -4.14 9.27
C GLU A 145 17.12 -3.43 9.84
N ALA A 146 16.76 -3.72 11.10
CA ALA A 146 15.66 -3.03 11.78
C ALA A 146 15.92 -1.52 11.92
N VAL A 147 17.15 -1.13 12.27
CA VAL A 147 17.56 0.29 12.38
C VAL A 147 17.51 0.98 11.00
N ASN A 148 17.95 0.32 9.93
CA ASN A 148 17.85 0.85 8.56
C ASN A 148 16.38 1.13 8.20
N GLN A 149 15.46 0.18 8.45
CA GLN A 149 14.03 0.36 8.20
C GLN A 149 13.42 1.50 9.04
N LEU A 150 13.88 1.67 10.29
CA LEU A 150 13.42 2.79 11.11
C LEU A 150 14.00 4.12 10.63
N ALA A 151 15.26 4.15 10.21
CA ALA A 151 15.93 5.35 9.74
C ALA A 151 15.27 5.92 8.46
N THR A 152 14.80 5.07 7.53
CA THR A 152 14.12 5.53 6.30
C THR A 152 12.84 6.33 6.59
N HIS A 153 12.09 5.96 7.63
CA HIS A 153 10.92 6.73 8.07
C HIS A 153 11.26 8.14 8.57
N PHE A 154 12.52 8.39 8.95
CA PHE A 154 12.99 9.66 9.48
C PHE A 154 13.80 10.50 8.48
N GLU A 155 14.02 10.03 7.24
CA GLU A 155 14.76 10.78 6.20
C GLU A 155 14.11 12.13 5.87
N GLY A 156 12.79 12.22 5.93
CA GLY A 156 12.05 13.48 5.71
C GLY A 156 12.14 14.49 6.88
N TYR A 157 12.75 14.12 8.01
CA TYR A 157 12.82 14.94 9.22
C TYR A 157 14.22 15.50 9.50
N ASN A 158 15.06 15.59 8.47
CA ASN A 158 16.45 16.06 8.57
C ASN A 158 16.60 17.49 9.10
N ASP A 159 15.58 18.33 8.97
CA ASP A 159 15.58 19.70 9.49
C ASP A 159 15.59 19.74 11.03
N ILE A 160 15.21 18.65 11.70
CA ILE A 160 15.20 18.57 13.15
C ILE A 160 16.60 18.18 13.65
N PRO A 161 17.31 19.04 14.41
CA PRO A 161 18.69 18.79 14.80
C PRO A 161 18.90 17.47 15.55
N LYS A 162 17.91 17.06 16.35
CA LYS A 162 17.98 15.80 17.10
C LYS A 162 17.90 14.59 16.16
N VAL A 163 17.04 14.62 15.15
CA VAL A 163 16.92 13.52 14.16
C VAL A 163 18.18 13.47 13.30
N ALA A 164 18.68 14.61 12.83
CA ALA A 164 19.95 14.69 12.13
C ALA A 164 21.12 14.11 12.95
N SER A 165 21.16 14.39 14.27
CA SER A 165 22.16 13.79 15.16
C SER A 165 22.05 12.27 15.27
N LEU A 166 20.84 11.71 15.21
CA LEU A 166 20.62 10.26 15.25
C LEU A 166 20.99 9.60 13.93
N GLN A 167 20.68 10.22 12.79
CA GLN A 167 21.13 9.73 11.49
C GLN A 167 22.66 9.77 11.37
N LYS A 168 23.30 10.82 11.89
CA LYS A 168 24.77 10.88 11.97
C LYS A 168 25.32 9.72 12.81
N LYS A 169 24.77 9.51 14.02
CA LYS A 169 25.16 8.36 14.85
C LYS A 169 24.96 7.03 14.14
N HIS A 170 23.85 6.87 13.41
CA HIS A 170 23.58 5.68 12.62
C HIS A 170 24.67 5.46 11.54
N ALA A 171 25.05 6.51 10.82
CA ALA A 171 26.14 6.46 9.84
C ALA A 171 27.49 6.14 10.50
N ASP A 172 27.78 6.73 11.66
CA ASP A 172 29.01 6.49 12.42
C ASP A 172 29.10 5.02 12.88
N VAL A 173 28.02 4.46 13.42
CA VAL A 173 27.95 3.04 13.83
C VAL A 173 28.11 2.10 12.64
N ARG A 174 27.48 2.42 11.50
CA ARG A 174 27.67 1.66 10.25
C ARG A 174 29.13 1.71 9.76
N GLY A 175 29.78 2.87 9.82
CA GLY A 175 31.19 3.02 9.47
C GLY A 175 32.13 2.25 10.41
N SER A 176 31.80 2.23 11.71
CA SER A 176 32.52 1.44 12.72
C SER A 176 32.38 -0.06 12.47
N LEU A 177 31.16 -0.56 12.23
CA LEU A 177 30.91 -1.95 11.87
C LEU A 177 31.67 -2.37 10.60
N ARG A 178 31.62 -1.54 9.55
CA ARG A 178 32.42 -1.76 8.32
C ARG A 178 33.90 -1.92 8.65
N SER A 179 34.45 -0.99 9.43
CA SER A 179 35.88 -1.00 9.79
C SER A 179 36.25 -2.23 10.60
N HIS A 180 35.44 -2.61 11.60
CA HIS A 180 35.66 -3.81 12.42
C HIS A 180 35.62 -5.09 11.59
N VAL A 181 34.66 -5.20 10.66
CA VAL A 181 34.56 -6.37 9.77
C VAL A 181 35.79 -6.46 8.88
N ILE A 182 36.18 -5.37 8.20
CA ILE A 182 37.35 -5.36 7.31
C ILE A 182 38.63 -5.69 8.08
N GLU A 183 38.80 -5.13 9.29
CA GLU A 183 39.94 -5.41 10.16
C GLU A 183 40.00 -6.88 10.59
N ASP A 184 38.86 -7.47 10.98
CA ASP A 184 38.78 -8.88 11.36
C ASP A 184 39.09 -9.80 10.19
N PHE A 185 38.59 -9.48 8.99
CA PHE A 185 38.99 -10.21 7.79
C PHE A 185 40.49 -10.03 7.52
N HIS A 186 41.06 -8.83 7.63
CA HIS A 186 42.49 -8.64 7.36
C HIS A 186 43.39 -9.46 8.30
N THR A 187 43.04 -9.49 9.59
CA THR A 187 43.81 -10.15 10.65
C THR A 187 43.57 -11.66 10.72
N THR A 188 42.32 -12.09 10.62
CA THR A 188 41.88 -13.48 10.84
C THR A 188 41.94 -14.31 9.56
N TRP A 189 41.92 -13.70 8.36
CA TRP A 189 41.99 -14.39 7.06
C TRP A 189 43.39 -14.93 6.77
N GLN A 190 43.80 -15.94 7.52
CA GLN A 190 45.03 -16.72 7.39
C GLN A 190 44.73 -18.18 7.79
N PRO A 191 45.21 -19.18 7.01
CA PRO A 191 44.96 -20.60 7.32
C PRO A 191 45.38 -20.98 8.75
N THR A 192 46.54 -20.50 9.19
CA THR A 192 47.09 -20.76 10.53
C THR A 192 46.25 -20.19 11.66
N VAL A 193 45.52 -19.09 11.43
CA VAL A 193 44.68 -18.45 12.44
C VAL A 193 43.32 -19.15 12.50
N ILE A 194 42.74 -19.47 11.34
CA ILE A 194 41.45 -20.16 11.23
C ILE A 194 41.54 -21.59 11.76
N GLU A 195 42.64 -22.30 11.48
CA GLU A 195 42.87 -23.65 12.02
C GLU A 195 43.07 -23.66 13.54
N ARG A 196 43.66 -22.59 14.11
CA ARG A 196 43.97 -22.50 15.54
C ARG A 196 42.76 -22.08 16.38
N ASP A 197 41.82 -21.32 15.82
CA ASP A 197 40.60 -20.87 16.49
C ASP A 197 39.36 -21.39 15.75
N PRO A 198 38.74 -22.48 16.23
CA PRO A 198 37.50 -23.02 15.65
C PRO A 198 36.33 -22.01 15.63
N GLY A 199 36.39 -20.96 16.46
CA GLY A 199 35.39 -19.89 16.47
C GLY A 199 35.63 -18.79 15.43
N ALA A 200 36.77 -18.79 14.73
CA ALA A 200 37.10 -17.75 13.75
C ALA A 200 36.20 -17.83 12.51
N ALA A 201 36.04 -19.02 11.92
CA ALA A 201 35.19 -19.24 10.75
C ALA A 201 33.73 -18.82 10.97
N PRO A 202 33.01 -19.24 12.04
CA PRO A 202 31.64 -18.81 12.26
C PRO A 202 31.52 -17.30 12.54
N ARG A 203 32.49 -16.69 13.24
CA ARG A 203 32.48 -15.23 13.44
C ARG A 203 32.64 -14.46 12.14
N LEU A 204 33.50 -14.92 11.23
CA LEU A 204 33.65 -14.31 9.91
C LEU A 204 32.41 -14.55 9.04
N ALA A 205 31.74 -15.71 9.17
CA ALA A 205 30.49 -15.98 8.48
C ALA A 205 29.39 -15.04 8.98
N ASP A 206 29.31 -14.81 10.29
CA ASP A 206 28.41 -13.82 10.87
C ASP A 206 28.76 -12.39 10.44
N ALA A 207 30.04 -12.08 10.27
CA ALA A 207 30.49 -10.79 9.73
C ALA A 207 30.01 -10.58 8.28
N CYS A 208 29.92 -11.64 7.46
CA CYS A 208 29.31 -11.56 6.12
C CYS A 208 27.85 -11.11 6.18
N LEU A 209 27.07 -11.53 7.19
CA LEU A 209 25.69 -11.08 7.37
C LEU A 209 25.60 -9.56 7.59
N VAL A 210 26.55 -8.99 8.35
CA VAL A 210 26.64 -7.54 8.54
C VAL A 210 26.97 -6.83 7.23
N VAL A 211 27.86 -7.39 6.42
CA VAL A 211 28.22 -6.83 5.11
C VAL A 211 27.02 -6.84 4.16
N ASP A 212 26.16 -7.86 4.22
CA ASP A 212 24.94 -7.90 3.43
C ASP A 212 23.86 -6.93 3.92
N ALA A 213 23.79 -6.67 5.24
CA ALA A 213 22.90 -5.66 5.82
C ALA A 213 23.41 -4.21 5.63
N LEU A 214 24.70 -4.04 5.33
CA LEU A 214 25.32 -2.79 4.92
C LEU A 214 25.10 -2.53 3.41
N GLU A 215 25.79 -1.52 2.88
CA GLU A 215 25.72 -1.15 1.46
C GLU A 215 26.46 -2.14 0.56
N PRO A 216 25.98 -2.37 -0.68
CA PRO A 216 26.64 -3.26 -1.65
C PRO A 216 28.12 -2.93 -1.92
N HIS A 217 28.50 -1.65 -1.84
CA HIS A 217 29.88 -1.22 -2.03
C HIS A 217 30.85 -1.79 -0.98
N VAL A 218 30.39 -2.05 0.25
CA VAL A 218 31.22 -2.66 1.30
C VAL A 218 31.57 -4.11 0.95
N ARG A 219 30.63 -4.82 0.32
CA ARG A 219 30.84 -6.17 -0.18
C ARG A 219 31.89 -6.20 -1.28
N GLU A 220 31.79 -5.27 -2.24
CA GLU A 220 32.77 -5.14 -3.32
C GLU A 220 34.17 -4.81 -2.79
N GLU A 221 34.27 -3.91 -1.81
CA GLU A 221 35.54 -3.59 -1.15
C GLU A 221 36.13 -4.82 -0.44
N LEU A 222 35.33 -5.55 0.34
CA LEU A 222 35.80 -6.73 1.06
C LEU A 222 36.29 -7.81 0.08
N ILE A 223 35.49 -8.12 -0.94
CA ILE A 223 35.85 -9.10 -1.98
C ILE A 223 37.12 -8.63 -2.71
N GLY A 224 37.22 -7.34 -3.04
CA GLY A 224 38.39 -6.73 -3.66
C GLY A 224 39.65 -6.88 -2.80
N ASN A 225 39.57 -6.57 -1.51
CA ASN A 225 40.70 -6.68 -0.57
C ASN A 225 41.20 -8.13 -0.45
N ILE A 226 40.28 -9.10 -0.34
CA ILE A 226 40.64 -10.52 -0.24
C ILE A 226 41.22 -11.02 -1.57
N THR A 227 40.59 -10.68 -2.69
CA THR A 227 41.07 -11.04 -4.03
C THR A 227 42.46 -10.46 -4.28
N ASN A 228 42.69 -9.19 -3.93
CA ASN A 228 43.99 -8.53 -4.06
C ASN A 228 45.07 -9.20 -3.20
N LYS A 229 44.74 -9.60 -1.95
CA LYS A 229 45.67 -10.33 -1.07
C LYS A 229 46.11 -11.66 -1.68
N GLU A 230 45.16 -12.42 -2.23
CA GLU A 230 45.45 -13.68 -2.91
C GLU A 230 46.19 -13.50 -4.24
N MET A 231 45.85 -12.46 -5.00
CA MET A 231 46.57 -12.08 -6.23
C MET A 231 48.00 -11.65 -5.94
N LEU A 232 48.24 -10.94 -4.84
CA LEU A 232 49.60 -10.56 -4.42
C LEU A 232 50.42 -11.80 -4.04
N ASN A 233 49.83 -12.75 -3.31
CA ASN A 233 50.46 -14.03 -3.00
C ASN A 233 50.79 -14.85 -4.27
N TYR A 234 49.88 -14.86 -5.25
CA TYR A 234 50.15 -15.43 -6.56
C TYR A 234 51.31 -14.71 -7.26
N ALA A 235 51.26 -13.37 -7.32
CA ALA A 235 52.28 -12.56 -7.96
C ALA A 235 53.65 -12.81 -7.34
N THR A 236 53.79 -12.81 -6.01
CA THR A 236 55.07 -13.10 -5.33
C THR A 236 55.58 -14.51 -5.58
N THR A 237 54.69 -15.49 -5.79
CA THR A 237 55.09 -16.87 -6.10
C THR A 237 55.69 -16.99 -7.51
N PHE A 238 55.26 -16.14 -8.44
CA PHE A 238 55.64 -16.19 -9.85
C PHE A 238 56.33 -14.92 -10.35
N ASP A 239 56.81 -14.08 -9.43
CA ASP A 239 57.56 -12.87 -9.74
C ASP A 239 58.96 -13.27 -10.22
N GLY A 240 59.46 -12.60 -11.27
CA GLY A 240 60.71 -12.94 -11.96
C GLY A 240 61.97 -12.82 -11.10
N SER A 241 61.83 -12.35 -9.86
CA SER A 241 62.92 -12.18 -8.88
C SER A 241 63.41 -13.49 -8.26
N TYR A 242 62.60 -14.56 -8.24
CA TYR A 242 62.95 -15.84 -7.59
C TYR A 242 63.46 -16.96 -8.52
N GLY A 243 63.55 -16.73 -9.82
CA GLY A 243 64.27 -17.64 -10.72
C GLY A 243 63.88 -17.52 -12.20
N ASP A 244 64.89 -17.59 -13.08
CA ASP A 244 64.86 -17.58 -14.56
C ASP A 244 64.01 -18.70 -15.22
N HIS A 245 63.32 -19.52 -14.42
CA HIS A 245 62.52 -20.67 -14.87
C HIS A 245 61.01 -20.43 -14.86
N ASP A 246 60.50 -19.40 -14.18
CA ASP A 246 59.05 -19.11 -14.11
C ASP A 246 58.56 -18.10 -15.17
N ALA A 247 59.49 -17.61 -16.01
CA ALA A 247 59.25 -16.77 -17.19
C ALA A 247 59.28 -17.58 -18.50
N LYS A 248 59.03 -18.89 -18.46
CA LYS A 248 58.93 -19.75 -19.64
C LYS A 248 57.53 -20.29 -19.81
N LEU A 249 57.16 -20.65 -21.04
CA LEU A 249 55.84 -21.21 -21.36
C LEU A 249 55.53 -22.51 -20.57
N GLU A 250 56.56 -23.25 -20.16
CA GLU A 250 56.44 -24.44 -19.30
C GLU A 250 55.95 -24.11 -17.88
N SER A 251 56.07 -22.85 -17.43
CA SER A 251 55.52 -22.39 -16.15
C SER A 251 53.99 -22.33 -16.14
N THR A 252 53.35 -22.37 -17.30
CA THR A 252 51.88 -22.30 -17.46
C THR A 252 51.19 -23.44 -16.71
N GLU A 253 51.72 -24.67 -16.81
CA GLU A 253 51.19 -25.83 -16.08
C GLU A 253 51.33 -25.65 -14.56
N ARG A 254 52.44 -25.07 -14.09
CA ARG A 254 52.66 -24.76 -12.67
C ARG A 254 51.70 -23.70 -12.16
N ARG A 255 51.39 -22.67 -12.96
CA ARG A 255 50.42 -21.62 -12.64
C ARG A 255 49.02 -22.22 -12.44
N TYR A 256 48.56 -23.07 -13.36
CA TYR A 256 47.28 -23.76 -13.23
C TYR A 256 47.24 -24.71 -12.03
N ALA A 257 48.29 -25.50 -11.81
CA ALA A 257 48.39 -26.38 -10.65
C ALA A 257 48.37 -25.60 -9.33
N TRP A 258 49.01 -24.43 -9.26
CA TRP A 258 48.96 -23.55 -8.11
C TRP A 258 47.54 -23.04 -7.85
N ILE A 259 46.82 -22.57 -8.89
CA ILE A 259 45.45 -22.08 -8.74
C ILE A 259 44.54 -23.19 -8.22
N LYS A 260 44.58 -24.39 -8.82
CA LYS A 260 43.80 -25.54 -8.35
C LYS A 260 44.13 -25.91 -6.90
N ARG A 261 45.42 -25.91 -6.54
CA ARG A 261 45.86 -26.21 -5.18
C ARG A 261 45.39 -25.15 -4.18
N ASN A 262 45.49 -23.86 -4.52
CA ASN A 262 45.06 -22.78 -3.64
C ASN A 262 43.55 -22.81 -3.40
N LEU A 263 42.76 -23.08 -4.43
CA LEU A 263 41.30 -23.24 -4.30
C LEU A 263 40.96 -24.41 -3.37
N LYS A 264 41.56 -25.58 -3.58
CA LYS A 264 41.30 -26.79 -2.79
C LYS A 264 41.80 -26.70 -1.35
N GLN A 265 43.00 -26.14 -1.14
CA GLN A 265 43.59 -26.00 0.21
C GLN A 265 42.77 -25.07 1.10
N LYS A 266 42.09 -24.10 0.49
CA LYS A 266 41.31 -23.07 1.20
C LYS A 266 39.80 -23.30 1.09
N GLU A 267 39.36 -24.47 0.61
CA GLU A 267 37.94 -24.80 0.36
C GLU A 267 37.05 -24.56 1.58
N GLU A 268 37.49 -25.01 2.76
CA GLU A 268 36.78 -24.78 4.02
C GLU A 268 36.71 -23.30 4.41
N MET A 269 37.75 -22.52 4.12
CA MET A 269 37.75 -21.07 4.38
C MET A 269 36.80 -20.34 3.41
N TRP A 270 36.72 -20.79 2.16
CA TRP A 270 35.79 -20.22 1.19
C TRP A 270 34.32 -20.45 1.59
N GLY A 271 34.04 -21.52 2.34
CA GLY A 271 32.71 -21.81 2.91
C GLY A 271 32.20 -20.79 3.94
N VAL A 272 33.06 -19.87 4.40
CA VAL A 272 32.68 -18.74 5.28
C VAL A 272 31.83 -17.70 4.52
N PHE A 273 32.00 -17.59 3.19
CA PHE A 273 31.26 -16.63 2.40
C PHE A 273 29.90 -17.20 1.96
N PRO A 274 28.86 -16.36 1.89
CA PRO A 274 27.61 -16.74 1.26
C PRO A 274 27.82 -17.16 -0.20
N GLU A 275 27.21 -18.27 -0.63
CA GLU A 275 27.34 -18.80 -2.00
C GLU A 275 26.98 -17.77 -3.08
N ARG A 276 25.99 -16.93 -2.81
CA ARG A 276 25.56 -15.82 -3.69
C ARG A 276 26.68 -14.83 -4.05
N TRP A 277 27.70 -14.68 -3.20
CA TRP A 277 28.82 -13.76 -3.46
C TRP A 277 29.80 -14.33 -4.49
N LYS A 278 29.81 -15.66 -4.69
CA LYS A 278 30.65 -16.34 -5.67
C LYS A 278 32.13 -15.94 -5.59
N VAL A 279 32.63 -15.69 -4.38
CA VAL A 279 34.00 -15.20 -4.13
C VAL A 279 35.08 -16.08 -4.79
N PRO A 280 35.01 -17.43 -4.70
CA PRO A 280 36.01 -18.28 -5.35
C PRO A 280 36.02 -18.15 -6.89
N GLN A 281 34.85 -17.93 -7.50
CA GLN A 281 34.72 -17.72 -8.95
C GLN A 281 35.33 -16.39 -9.36
N LEU A 282 35.04 -15.31 -8.62
CA LEU A 282 35.59 -13.98 -8.86
C LEU A 282 37.12 -13.96 -8.71
N LEU A 283 37.64 -14.65 -7.68
CA LEU A 283 39.08 -14.83 -7.49
C LEU A 283 39.70 -15.59 -8.67
N CYS A 284 39.08 -16.71 -9.07
CA CYS A 284 39.58 -17.52 -10.18
C CYS A 284 39.61 -16.72 -11.49
N MET A 285 38.55 -15.98 -11.81
CA MET A 285 38.52 -15.09 -12.97
C MET A 285 39.64 -14.04 -12.92
N SER A 286 39.93 -13.48 -11.75
CA SER A 286 40.97 -12.47 -11.57
C SER A 286 42.38 -13.06 -11.75
N LEU A 287 42.62 -14.26 -11.20
CA LEU A 287 43.86 -15.01 -11.41
C LEU A 287 44.04 -15.44 -12.87
N CYS A 288 42.97 -15.83 -13.56
CA CYS A 288 43.01 -16.16 -14.99
C CYS A 288 43.34 -14.93 -15.83
N LYS A 289 42.74 -13.76 -15.53
CA LYS A 289 43.08 -12.49 -16.20
C LYS A 289 44.54 -12.12 -15.99
N LEU A 290 45.07 -12.26 -14.78
CA LEU A 290 46.48 -12.00 -14.48
C LEU A 290 47.40 -12.98 -15.22
N THR A 291 47.06 -14.27 -15.21
CA THR A 291 47.79 -15.31 -15.94
C THR A 291 47.81 -15.02 -17.44
N ARG A 292 46.68 -14.62 -18.03
CA ARG A 292 46.59 -14.21 -19.43
C ARG A 292 47.50 -13.02 -19.74
N THR A 293 47.51 -11.98 -18.91
CA THR A 293 48.39 -10.82 -19.09
C THR A 293 49.86 -11.25 -19.05
N ASN A 294 50.24 -12.11 -18.10
CA ASN A 294 51.61 -12.62 -18.02
C ASN A 294 51.98 -13.46 -19.25
N LEU A 295 51.09 -14.34 -19.71
CA LEU A 295 51.31 -15.15 -20.91
C LEU A 295 51.43 -14.30 -22.17
N ALA A 296 50.62 -13.24 -22.29
CA ALA A 296 50.72 -12.31 -23.42
C ALA A 296 52.08 -11.61 -23.45
N LEU A 297 52.56 -11.12 -22.30
CA LEU A 297 53.89 -10.52 -22.19
C LEU A 297 55.01 -11.51 -22.55
N LEU A 298 54.92 -12.75 -22.07
CA LEU A 298 55.90 -13.79 -22.40
C LEU A 298 55.92 -14.12 -23.89
N LEU A 299 54.76 -14.14 -24.55
CA LEU A 299 54.66 -14.40 -25.99
C LEU A 299 55.17 -13.22 -26.83
N ASP A 300 55.01 -11.99 -26.36
CA ASP A 300 55.56 -10.79 -27.01
C ASP A 300 57.09 -10.72 -26.86
N ASP A 301 57.63 -11.05 -25.69
CA ASP A 301 59.08 -11.03 -25.41
C ASP A 301 59.85 -12.18 -26.10
N ASP A 302 59.21 -13.35 -26.26
CA ASP A 302 59.82 -14.57 -26.82
C ASP A 302 59.45 -14.82 -28.30
N ALA A 303 58.93 -13.80 -28.99
CA ALA A 303 58.30 -13.86 -30.33
C ALA A 303 59.17 -14.41 -31.49
N GLY A 304 60.43 -14.78 -31.24
CA GLY A 304 61.34 -15.37 -32.22
C GLY A 304 61.98 -16.71 -31.81
N ALA A 305 61.82 -17.19 -30.58
CA ALA A 305 62.52 -18.37 -30.06
C ALA A 305 61.59 -19.45 -29.45
N THR A 306 60.27 -19.21 -29.45
CA THR A 306 59.31 -20.18 -28.88
C THR A 306 59.16 -21.42 -29.76
N GLU A 307 59.48 -22.60 -29.23
CA GLU A 307 59.30 -23.86 -29.94
C GLU A 307 57.79 -24.20 -30.06
N VAL A 308 57.30 -24.46 -31.28
CA VAL A 308 55.89 -24.84 -31.57
C VAL A 308 55.34 -25.94 -30.64
N PRO A 309 56.11 -26.99 -30.25
CA PRO A 309 55.67 -27.98 -29.28
C PRO A 309 55.33 -27.41 -27.90
N ALA A 310 56.10 -26.44 -27.41
CA ALA A 310 55.85 -25.80 -26.11
C ALA A 310 54.53 -25.02 -26.14
N LEU A 311 54.25 -24.31 -27.25
CA LEU A 311 52.99 -23.58 -27.45
C LEU A 311 51.77 -24.52 -27.49
N LEU A 312 51.87 -25.63 -28.22
CA LEU A 312 50.81 -26.64 -28.27
C LEU A 312 50.58 -27.30 -26.91
N GLN A 313 51.65 -27.56 -26.16
CA GLN A 313 51.53 -28.09 -24.80
C GLN A 313 50.86 -27.10 -23.86
N ALA A 314 51.26 -25.82 -23.87
CA ALA A 314 50.64 -24.79 -23.06
C ALA A 314 49.13 -24.64 -23.38
N LEU A 315 48.78 -24.63 -24.67
CA LEU A 315 47.38 -24.57 -25.13
C LEU A 315 46.56 -25.77 -24.62
N HIS A 316 47.07 -26.99 -24.79
CA HIS A 316 46.38 -28.18 -24.27
C HIS A 316 46.16 -28.10 -22.76
N ARG A 317 47.16 -27.63 -21.99
CA ARG A 317 47.03 -27.45 -20.54
C ARG A 317 46.03 -26.36 -20.16
N THR A 318 45.92 -25.29 -20.94
CA THR A 318 44.90 -24.25 -20.74
C THR A 318 43.50 -24.81 -20.94
N ILE A 319 43.27 -25.58 -22.01
CA ILE A 319 41.96 -26.20 -22.29
C ILE A 319 41.58 -27.20 -21.18
N GLU A 320 42.52 -28.03 -20.74
CA GLU A 320 42.31 -28.95 -19.61
C GLU A 320 41.97 -28.20 -18.32
N PHE A 321 42.66 -27.08 -18.06
CA PHE A 321 42.40 -26.24 -16.90
C PHE A 321 41.00 -25.60 -16.94
N GLU A 322 40.60 -25.05 -18.08
CA GLU A 322 39.27 -24.44 -18.27
C GLU A 322 38.15 -25.47 -18.03
N ARG A 323 38.28 -26.68 -18.61
CA ARG A 323 37.31 -27.76 -18.40
C ARG A 323 37.20 -28.16 -16.92
N ASP A 324 38.33 -28.27 -16.23
CA ASP A 324 38.34 -28.64 -14.82
C ASP A 324 37.72 -27.54 -13.93
N LEU A 325 37.85 -26.25 -14.30
CA LEU A 325 37.18 -25.15 -13.62
C LEU A 325 35.66 -25.15 -13.87
N ASP A 326 35.23 -25.43 -15.10
CA ASP A 326 33.81 -25.52 -15.46
C ASP A 326 33.12 -26.65 -14.68
N GLU A 327 33.81 -27.78 -14.50
CA GLU A 327 33.34 -28.89 -13.67
C GLU A 327 33.30 -28.50 -12.19
N TYR A 328 34.36 -27.84 -11.68
CA TYR A 328 34.47 -27.44 -10.27
C TYR A 328 33.38 -26.44 -9.86
N PHE A 329 33.07 -25.46 -10.72
CA PHE A 329 32.06 -24.45 -10.43
C PHE A 329 30.65 -24.81 -10.91
N GLY A 330 30.47 -25.97 -11.54
CA GLY A 330 29.16 -26.51 -11.90
C GLY A 330 28.48 -25.82 -13.09
N VAL A 331 29.19 -25.03 -13.90
CA VAL A 331 28.63 -24.32 -15.07
C VAL A 331 28.01 -25.28 -16.09
N GLY A 332 28.44 -26.55 -16.09
CA GLY A 332 27.90 -27.62 -16.93
C GLY A 332 26.68 -28.39 -16.37
N LYS A 333 26.23 -28.14 -15.13
CA LYS A 333 25.08 -28.86 -14.53
C LYS A 333 23.74 -28.14 -14.64
N ASP A 334 23.74 -26.81 -14.80
CA ASP A 334 22.49 -26.02 -14.89
C ASP A 334 21.98 -25.84 -16.33
N GLY A 335 22.61 -26.48 -17.32
CA GLY A 335 22.32 -26.31 -18.75
C GLY A 335 21.54 -27.43 -19.45
N GLY A 336 21.07 -28.47 -18.75
CA GLY A 336 20.44 -29.62 -19.41
C GLY A 336 19.41 -30.35 -18.56
N GLY A 337 18.13 -30.16 -18.86
CA GLY A 337 17.08 -31.09 -18.42
C GLY A 337 15.76 -30.48 -17.97
N GLY A 338 15.22 -29.50 -18.68
CA GLY A 338 13.76 -29.32 -18.69
C GLY A 338 13.11 -30.49 -19.42
N GLY A 339 12.33 -31.32 -18.72
CA GLY A 339 11.46 -32.31 -19.35
C GLY A 339 11.18 -33.57 -18.53
N GLY A 340 9.94 -33.67 -18.02
CA GLY A 340 9.32 -34.89 -17.48
C GLY A 340 9.03 -34.76 -15.98
N GLY A 341 7.81 -34.57 -15.48
CA GLY A 341 6.51 -34.94 -16.01
C GLY A 341 5.92 -36.08 -15.16
N GLY A 342 4.90 -35.76 -14.36
CA GLY A 342 3.88 -36.71 -13.92
C GLY A 342 4.07 -37.34 -12.53
N GLY A 343 3.26 -36.89 -11.58
CA GLY A 343 3.10 -37.54 -10.27
C GLY A 343 1.98 -36.89 -9.48
N ALA A 344 0.74 -37.10 -9.92
CA ALA A 344 -0.46 -36.70 -9.20
C ALA A 344 -0.47 -37.30 -7.78
N ASN A 345 -0.82 -36.50 -6.78
CA ASN A 345 -1.50 -37.01 -5.62
C ASN A 345 -2.54 -36.00 -5.12
N ASP A 346 -3.78 -36.44 -5.25
CA ASP A 346 -5.01 -35.88 -4.72
C ASP A 346 -5.04 -36.04 -3.19
N GLY A 347 -5.68 -35.11 -2.50
CA GLY A 347 -5.75 -35.13 -1.04
C GLY A 347 -6.08 -33.76 -0.45
N GLY A 348 -7.34 -33.33 -0.61
CA GLY A 348 -7.85 -32.12 -0.01
C GLY A 348 -7.88 -32.13 1.52
N ASN A 349 -7.80 -30.94 2.11
CA ASN A 349 -8.58 -30.63 3.30
C ASN A 349 -8.85 -29.13 3.38
N ALA A 350 -10.13 -28.82 3.58
CA ALA A 350 -10.67 -27.49 3.78
C ALA A 350 -10.21 -26.90 5.12
N GLY A 351 -10.07 -25.57 5.15
CA GLY A 351 -9.70 -24.79 6.32
C GLY A 351 -9.70 -23.30 5.98
N ASP A 352 -10.88 -22.82 5.60
CA ASP A 352 -11.20 -21.41 5.38
C ASP A 352 -11.38 -20.76 6.77
N GLU A 353 -10.39 -19.97 7.19
CA GLU A 353 -10.52 -19.03 8.32
C GLU A 353 -10.30 -17.61 7.77
N SER A 354 -11.40 -17.02 7.30
CA SER A 354 -11.52 -15.60 7.03
C SER A 354 -11.64 -14.82 8.33
N ILE A 355 -10.58 -14.12 8.72
CA ILE A 355 -10.66 -12.95 9.60
C ILE A 355 -10.23 -11.75 8.76
N HIS A 356 -11.21 -10.93 8.39
CA HIS A 356 -10.99 -9.52 8.09
C HIS A 356 -12.26 -8.75 8.45
N ASP A 357 -12.21 -8.14 9.63
CA ASP A 357 -12.84 -6.86 9.89
C ASP A 357 -12.19 -5.83 8.96
N ASP A 358 -13.01 -5.03 8.28
CA ASP A 358 -12.81 -3.58 8.24
C ASP A 358 -14.08 -2.87 7.76
N ASP A 359 -14.39 -1.85 8.53
CA ASP A 359 -15.43 -0.83 8.42
C ASP A 359 -15.30 0.04 7.14
N ASP A 360 -16.40 0.77 6.89
CA ASP A 360 -16.54 2.03 6.15
C ASP A 360 -16.51 2.02 4.60
N ASP A 361 -17.66 2.35 4.00
CA ASP A 361 -17.87 3.64 3.29
C ASP A 361 -19.20 3.64 2.52
N ASP A 362 -20.27 4.15 3.14
CA ASP A 362 -21.49 4.58 2.43
C ASP A 362 -21.24 5.96 1.82
N ALA A 363 -20.78 5.96 0.57
CA ALA A 363 -20.70 7.13 -0.28
C ALA A 363 -22.11 7.55 -0.73
N TYR A 364 -22.56 8.68 -0.19
CA TYR A 364 -23.58 9.55 -0.77
C TYR A 364 -23.07 10.07 -2.14
N ASP A 365 -23.70 9.68 -3.23
CA ASP A 365 -23.70 10.44 -4.48
C ASP A 365 -25.16 10.81 -4.80
N GLY A 366 -25.41 12.12 -4.81
CA GLY A 366 -26.63 12.69 -5.33
C GLY A 366 -26.42 13.10 -6.78
N GLU A 367 -27.32 12.68 -7.67
CA GLU A 367 -27.68 13.41 -8.88
C GLU A 367 -29.20 13.34 -9.05
N ASP A 368 -29.76 14.53 -9.32
CA ASP A 368 -31.14 14.97 -9.63
C ASP A 368 -32.19 15.12 -8.52
#